data_AF-A0A133VGW2-F1
#
_entry.id   AF-A0A133VGW2-F1
#
_cell.length_a   1.000
_cell.length_b   1.000
_cell.length_c   1.000
_cell.angle_alpha   90.00
_cell.angle_beta   90.00
_cell.angle_gamma   90.00
#
_symmetry.space_group_name_H-M   'P 1'
#
loop_
_entity.id
_entity.type
_entity.pdbx_description
1 polymer ?
#
loop_
_entity_poly.entity_id
_entity_poly.type
_entity_poly.pdbx_seq_one_letter_code
_entity_poly.pdbx_strand_id
1 'polypeptide(L)'
;MNKIGYMLLGIILTLFGRWVYERVRLYFRRKKIIESSLAELTELQYKMAIGAYAIRAYFVEVPDDFMDWLLPILNEYDGPEARPKFVERMAKLRDLDEEQRQDVLSYNKNMEADNRVLNLKKYNLHFIEGTSGKMKICPIDFQRYLSQVIGHLEIYNQQVSSASNYYEKTFDSSINGENSKIIEDNLNEEYRNVQERAEIIANII
;
A
#
# COMPACT_ATOMS: atom_id res chain seq x y z
N MET A 1 19.96 0.69 -66.25
CA MET A 1 19.66 1.53 -65.07
C MET A 1 18.45 0.90 -64.38
N ASN A 2 18.57 0.23 -63.23
CA ASN A 2 18.00 0.74 -61.96
C ASN A 2 18.46 -0.06 -60.71
N LYS A 3 19.58 -0.81 -60.77
CA LYS A 3 20.06 -1.62 -59.62
C LYS A 3 20.35 -0.78 -58.36
N ILE A 4 20.90 0.42 -58.53
CA ILE A 4 21.23 1.33 -57.42
C ILE A 4 19.96 1.82 -56.71
N GLY A 5 18.88 2.08 -57.45
CA GLY A 5 17.60 2.52 -56.86
C GLY A 5 16.97 1.46 -55.95
N TYR A 6 16.97 0.19 -56.38
CA TYR A 6 16.48 -0.91 -55.54
C TYR A 6 17.33 -1.13 -54.29
N MET A 7 18.64 -0.96 -54.39
CA MET A 7 19.54 -1.07 -53.23
C MET A 7 19.27 0.04 -52.20
N LEU A 8 19.13 1.30 -52.65
CA LEU A 8 18.80 2.42 -51.78
C LEU A 8 17.41 2.25 -51.13
N LEU A 9 16.42 1.78 -51.88
CA LEU A 9 15.08 1.51 -51.36
C LEU A 9 15.09 0.41 -50.29
N GLY A 10 15.88 -0.65 -50.48
CA GLY A 10 16.07 -1.69 -49.46
C GLY A 10 16.70 -1.14 -48.17
N ILE A 11 17.70 -0.27 -48.28
CA ILE A 11 18.34 0.37 -47.11
C ILE A 11 17.34 1.28 -46.38
N ILE A 12 16.56 2.08 -47.10
CA ILE A 12 15.55 2.95 -46.50
C ILE A 12 14.45 2.12 -45.80
N LEU A 13 13.98 1.04 -46.43
CA LEU A 13 12.97 0.16 -45.84
C LEU A 13 13.46 -0.54 -44.58
N THR A 14 14.73 -0.97 -44.55
CA THR A 14 15.30 -1.60 -43.35
C THR A 14 15.48 -0.61 -42.21
N LEU A 15 15.94 0.62 -42.48
CA LEU A 15 16.03 1.68 -41.48
C LEU A 15 14.65 2.11 -40.96
N PHE A 16 13.68 2.27 -41.86
CA PHE A 16 12.31 2.61 -41.49
C PHE A 16 11.65 1.48 -40.69
N GLY A 17 11.83 0.23 -41.10
CA GLY A 17 11.35 -0.94 -40.39
C GLY A 17 11.90 -1.02 -38.96
N ARG A 18 13.21 -0.74 -38.77
CA ARG A 18 13.82 -0.68 -37.45
C ARG A 18 13.22 0.42 -36.58
N TRP A 19 12.96 1.60 -37.14
CA TRP A 19 12.35 2.72 -36.42
C TRP A 19 10.92 2.41 -35.97
N VAL A 20 10.09 1.85 -36.87
CA VAL A 20 8.71 1.44 -36.55
C VAL A 20 8.72 0.33 -35.49
N TYR A 21 9.56 -0.67 -35.64
CA TYR A 21 9.67 -1.77 -34.68
C TYR A 21 10.05 -1.28 -33.27
N GLU A 22 11.05 -0.40 -33.15
CA GLU A 22 11.44 0.14 -31.85
C GLU A 22 10.32 0.99 -31.22
N ARG A 23 9.58 1.77 -32.01
CA ARG A 23 8.42 2.54 -31.52
C ARG A 23 7.33 1.63 -30.98
N VAL A 24 6.96 0.58 -31.73
CA VAL A 24 5.94 -0.40 -31.32
C VAL A 24 6.40 -1.16 -30.07
N ARG A 25 7.66 -1.60 -30.04
CA ARG A 25 8.26 -2.29 -28.89
C ARG A 25 8.26 -1.41 -27.63
N LEU A 26 8.63 -0.13 -27.75
CA LEU A 26 8.61 0.81 -26.63
C LEU A 26 7.19 1.04 -26.10
N TYR A 27 6.20 1.16 -26.98
CA TYR A 27 4.80 1.29 -26.59
C TYR A 27 4.33 0.09 -25.74
N PHE A 28 4.55 -1.14 -26.21
CA PHE A 28 4.15 -2.33 -25.46
C PHE A 28 4.92 -2.49 -24.15
N ARG A 29 6.23 -2.18 -24.15
CA ARG A 29 7.04 -2.23 -22.94
C ARG A 29 6.56 -1.22 -21.90
N ARG A 30 6.25 0.01 -22.32
CA ARG A 30 5.70 1.05 -21.45
C ARG A 30 4.36 0.60 -20.87
N LYS A 31 3.44 0.13 -21.72
CA LYS A 31 2.12 -0.36 -21.31
C LYS A 31 2.25 -1.45 -20.24
N LYS A 32 3.08 -2.46 -20.48
CA LYS A 32 3.32 -3.55 -19.53
C LYS A 32 3.88 -3.07 -18.19
N ILE A 33 4.83 -2.13 -18.19
CA ILE A 33 5.38 -1.58 -16.94
C ILE A 33 4.28 -0.87 -16.15
N ILE A 34 3.48 -0.02 -16.81
CA ILE A 34 2.38 0.69 -16.15
C ILE A 34 1.37 -0.30 -15.56
N GLU A 35 0.91 -1.28 -16.35
CA GLU A 35 -0.07 -2.28 -15.88
C GLU A 35 0.45 -3.08 -14.68
N SER A 36 1.69 -3.56 -14.74
CA SER A 36 2.28 -4.33 -13.63
C SER A 36 2.54 -3.48 -12.39
N SER A 37 2.93 -2.21 -12.56
CA SER A 37 3.07 -1.28 -11.44
C SER A 37 1.73 -0.93 -10.81
N LEU A 38 0.67 -0.72 -11.60
CA LEU A 38 -0.67 -0.48 -11.08
C LEU A 38 -1.18 -1.70 -10.29
N ALA A 39 -0.96 -2.93 -10.77
CA ALA A 39 -1.32 -4.13 -10.03
C ALA A 39 -0.62 -4.21 -8.65
N GLU A 40 0.68 -3.90 -8.60
CA GLU A 40 1.42 -3.86 -7.33
C GLU A 40 0.92 -2.73 -6.40
N LEU A 41 0.55 -1.58 -6.96
CA LEU A 41 -0.06 -0.48 -6.20
C LEU A 41 -1.44 -0.85 -5.65
N THR A 42 -2.31 -1.50 -6.43
CA THR A 42 -3.62 -1.96 -5.95
C THR A 42 -3.47 -2.95 -4.80
N GLU A 43 -2.49 -3.85 -4.87
CA GLU A 43 -2.15 -4.74 -3.74
C GLU A 43 -1.66 -3.94 -2.52
N LEU A 44 -0.85 -2.90 -2.71
CA LEU A 44 -0.43 -2.01 -1.62
C LEU A 44 -1.64 -1.29 -1.01
N GLN A 45 -2.55 -0.74 -1.81
CA GLN A 45 -3.77 -0.07 -1.35
C GLN A 45 -4.60 -0.98 -0.45
N TYR A 46 -4.85 -2.22 -0.88
CA TYR A 46 -5.55 -3.22 -0.10
C TYR A 46 -4.85 -3.52 1.24
N LYS A 47 -3.53 -3.70 1.24
CA LYS A 47 -2.73 -3.94 2.46
C LYS A 47 -2.77 -2.75 3.41
N MET A 48 -2.70 -1.53 2.89
CA MET A 48 -2.79 -0.29 3.66
C MET A 48 -4.17 -0.13 4.30
N ALA A 49 -5.25 -0.42 3.55
CA ALA A 49 -6.62 -0.34 4.06
C ALA A 49 -6.87 -1.34 5.19
N ILE A 50 -6.39 -2.58 5.05
CA ILE A 50 -6.45 -3.58 6.14
C ILE A 50 -5.62 -3.14 7.35
N GLY A 51 -4.42 -2.58 7.11
CA GLY A 51 -3.55 -2.07 8.17
C GLY A 51 -4.23 -0.94 8.96
N ALA A 52 -4.82 0.02 8.27
CA ALA A 52 -5.59 1.12 8.87
C ALA A 52 -6.77 0.58 9.69
N TYR A 53 -7.55 -0.37 9.15
CA TYR A 53 -8.65 -1.01 9.87
C TYR A 53 -8.15 -1.70 11.15
N ALA A 54 -7.05 -2.45 11.07
CA ALA A 54 -6.52 -3.17 12.24
C ALA A 54 -6.12 -2.21 13.37
N ILE A 55 -5.54 -1.06 13.04
CA ILE A 55 -5.15 -0.04 14.03
C ILE A 55 -6.39 0.68 14.56
N ARG A 56 -7.35 1.06 13.72
CA ARG A 56 -8.61 1.67 14.18
C ARG A 56 -9.42 0.75 15.07
N ALA A 57 -9.52 -0.52 14.72
CA ALA A 57 -10.18 -1.54 15.53
C ALA A 57 -9.50 -1.71 16.90
N TYR A 58 -8.18 -1.56 16.97
CA TYR A 58 -7.44 -1.56 18.24
C TYR A 58 -7.81 -0.39 19.16
N PHE A 59 -8.03 0.79 18.58
CA PHE A 59 -8.50 1.97 19.31
C PHE A 59 -10.03 2.04 19.46
N VAL A 60 -10.77 1.09 18.87
CA VAL A 60 -12.25 1.10 18.83
C VAL A 60 -12.81 2.33 18.08
N GLU A 61 -12.08 2.80 17.07
CA GLU A 61 -12.41 4.01 16.31
C GLU A 61 -12.76 3.66 14.85
N VAL A 62 -13.90 2.98 14.66
CA VAL A 62 -14.39 2.53 13.34
C VAL A 62 -15.75 3.18 13.02
N PRO A 63 -15.75 4.49 12.69
CA PRO A 63 -16.95 5.22 12.30
C PRO A 63 -17.52 4.75 10.96
N ASP A 64 -18.76 5.16 10.66
CA ASP A 64 -19.45 4.81 9.40
C ASP A 64 -18.69 5.27 8.15
N ASP A 65 -18.15 6.49 8.16
CA ASP A 65 -17.40 7.08 7.04
C ASP A 65 -16.13 6.27 6.71
N PHE A 66 -15.44 5.75 7.74
CA PHE A 66 -14.29 4.87 7.55
C PHE A 66 -14.70 3.54 6.92
N MET A 67 -15.84 2.96 7.30
CA MET A 67 -16.32 1.72 6.70
C MET A 67 -16.77 1.93 5.25
N ASP A 68 -17.40 3.07 4.95
CA ASP A 68 -17.79 3.47 3.61
C ASP A 68 -16.55 3.69 2.70
N TRP A 69 -15.43 4.12 3.28
CA TRP A 69 -14.12 4.18 2.61
C TRP A 69 -13.47 2.80 2.41
N LEU A 70 -13.48 1.95 3.45
CA LEU A 70 -12.78 0.67 3.46
C LEU A 70 -13.42 -0.36 2.52
N LEU A 71 -14.75 -0.48 2.53
CA LEU A 71 -15.45 -1.55 1.83
C LEU A 71 -15.24 -1.56 0.31
N PRO A 72 -15.28 -0.42 -0.41
CA PRO A 72 -14.97 -0.38 -1.84
C PRO A 72 -13.58 -0.96 -2.14
N ILE A 73 -12.54 -0.56 -1.39
CA ILE A 73 -11.16 -1.06 -1.57
C ILE A 73 -11.10 -2.58 -1.40
N LEU A 74 -11.77 -3.10 -0.37
CA LEU A 74 -11.80 -4.54 -0.09
C LEU A 74 -12.56 -5.33 -1.16
N ASN A 75 -13.63 -4.76 -1.72
CA ASN A 75 -14.47 -5.40 -2.73
C ASN A 75 -13.86 -5.37 -4.14
N GLU A 76 -13.13 -4.31 -4.48
CA GLU A 76 -12.49 -4.15 -5.79
C GLU A 76 -11.20 -4.98 -5.93
N TYR A 77 -10.58 -5.38 -4.81
CA TYR A 77 -9.35 -6.17 -4.85
C TYR A 77 -9.59 -7.65 -5.18
N ASP A 78 -9.08 -8.08 -6.33
CA ASP A 78 -9.14 -9.46 -6.83
C ASP A 78 -7.78 -10.19 -6.84
N GLY A 79 -6.76 -9.60 -6.19
CA GLY A 79 -5.41 -10.14 -6.14
C GLY A 79 -5.25 -11.38 -5.24
N PRO A 80 -4.04 -11.98 -5.20
CA PRO A 80 -3.79 -13.26 -4.53
C PRO A 80 -3.99 -13.22 -3.00
N GLU A 81 -3.91 -12.04 -2.39
CA GLU A 81 -4.12 -11.82 -0.95
C GLU A 81 -5.58 -11.53 -0.60
N ALA A 82 -6.51 -11.60 -1.56
CA ALA A 82 -7.92 -11.35 -1.32
C ALA A 82 -8.48 -12.38 -0.33
N ARG A 83 -9.22 -11.89 0.67
CA ARG A 83 -9.81 -12.73 1.72
C ARG A 83 -11.34 -12.55 1.72
N PRO A 84 -12.10 -13.30 0.90
CA PRO A 84 -13.55 -13.11 0.76
C PRO A 84 -14.30 -13.17 2.11
N LYS A 85 -13.87 -14.06 3.01
CA LYS A 85 -14.44 -14.17 4.36
C LYS A 85 -14.19 -12.93 5.23
N PHE A 86 -13.07 -12.24 5.01
CA PHE A 86 -12.79 -10.98 5.71
C PHE A 86 -13.71 -9.88 5.19
N VAL A 87 -13.88 -9.78 3.88
CA VAL A 87 -14.83 -8.83 3.25
C VAL A 87 -16.26 -9.06 3.74
N GLU A 88 -16.72 -10.32 3.78
CA GLU A 88 -18.04 -10.68 4.31
C GLU A 88 -18.21 -10.25 5.78
N ARG A 89 -17.15 -10.40 6.60
CA ARG A 89 -17.18 -9.94 8.00
C ARG A 89 -17.23 -8.42 8.09
N MET A 90 -16.48 -7.70 7.25
CA MET A 90 -16.52 -6.23 7.23
C MET A 90 -17.89 -5.73 6.77
N ALA A 91 -18.53 -6.39 5.82
CA ALA A 91 -19.90 -6.07 5.40
C ALA A 91 -20.90 -6.27 6.55
N LYS A 92 -20.84 -7.41 7.26
CA LYS A 92 -21.68 -7.63 8.45
C LYS A 92 -21.42 -6.62 9.56
N LEU A 93 -20.16 -6.20 9.73
CA LEU A 93 -19.79 -5.18 10.71
C LEU A 93 -20.30 -3.79 10.32
N ARG A 94 -20.41 -3.51 9.01
CA ARG A 94 -21.02 -2.28 8.47
C ARG A 94 -22.53 -2.22 8.67
N ASP A 95 -23.21 -3.37 8.62
CA ASP A 95 -24.66 -3.48 8.84
C ASP A 95 -25.08 -3.12 10.28
N LEU A 96 -24.14 -3.18 11.22
CA LEU A 96 -24.34 -2.68 12.58
C LEU A 96 -24.30 -1.14 12.59
N ASP A 97 -25.10 -0.55 13.49
CA ASP A 97 -24.92 0.86 13.82
C ASP A 97 -23.54 1.10 14.48
N GLU A 98 -23.11 2.36 14.51
CA GLU A 98 -21.78 2.71 15.00
C GLU A 98 -21.60 2.33 16.49
N GLU A 99 -22.64 2.49 17.32
CA GLU A 99 -22.61 2.16 18.75
C GLU A 99 -22.43 0.65 18.96
N GLN A 100 -23.23 -0.18 18.29
CA GLN A 100 -23.12 -1.63 18.30
C GLN A 100 -21.77 -2.12 17.77
N ARG A 101 -21.23 -1.47 16.74
CA ARG A 101 -19.91 -1.80 16.20
C ARG A 101 -18.82 -1.48 17.23
N GLN A 102 -18.89 -0.34 17.90
CA GLN A 102 -17.97 0.00 18.99
C GLN A 102 -18.08 -0.98 20.17
N ASP A 103 -19.29 -1.43 20.51
CA ASP A 103 -19.51 -2.44 21.55
C ASP A 103 -18.86 -3.78 21.20
N VAL A 104 -19.04 -4.26 19.96
CA VAL A 104 -18.42 -5.50 19.47
C VAL A 104 -16.89 -5.40 19.48
N LEU A 105 -16.35 -4.27 19.04
CA LEU A 105 -14.90 -4.04 19.04
C LEU A 105 -14.33 -3.92 20.46
N SER A 106 -15.02 -3.23 21.36
CA SER A 106 -14.67 -3.12 22.78
C SER A 106 -14.71 -4.49 23.46
N TYR A 107 -15.74 -5.28 23.20
CA TYR A 107 -15.85 -6.64 23.71
C TYR A 107 -14.68 -7.51 23.25
N ASN A 108 -14.37 -7.50 21.95
CA ASN A 108 -13.22 -8.24 21.41
C ASN A 108 -11.90 -7.77 22.00
N LYS A 109 -11.74 -6.46 22.22
CA LYS A 109 -10.55 -5.89 22.86
C LYS A 109 -10.39 -6.38 24.30
N ASN A 110 -11.47 -6.49 25.06
CA ASN A 110 -11.45 -6.95 26.45
C ASN A 110 -11.34 -8.47 26.60
N MET A 111 -11.80 -9.24 25.60
CA MET A 111 -11.69 -10.71 25.60
C MET A 111 -10.28 -11.21 25.29
N GLU A 112 -9.57 -10.52 24.41
CA GLU A 112 -8.16 -10.78 24.17
C GLU A 112 -7.37 -10.18 25.34
N ALA A 113 -6.83 -11.03 26.22
CA ALA A 113 -6.14 -10.64 27.46
C ALA A 113 -5.27 -9.37 27.30
N ASP A 114 -5.22 -8.54 28.36
CA ASP A 114 -4.67 -7.15 28.52
C ASP A 114 -3.39 -6.74 27.74
N ASN A 115 -2.70 -7.64 27.05
CA ASN A 115 -1.46 -7.42 26.31
C ASN A 115 -1.61 -7.59 24.79
N ARG A 116 -2.73 -7.18 24.19
CA ARG A 116 -2.84 -7.16 22.73
C ARG A 116 -1.90 -6.09 22.16
N VAL A 117 -0.96 -6.52 21.33
CA VAL A 117 -0.02 -5.63 20.63
C VAL A 117 -0.23 -5.78 19.13
N LEU A 118 -0.20 -4.66 18.40
CA LEU A 118 -0.23 -4.68 16.95
C LEU A 118 1.16 -5.01 16.40
N ASN A 119 1.25 -6.12 15.65
CA ASN A 119 2.45 -6.49 14.92
C ASN A 119 2.47 -5.79 13.56
N LEU A 120 2.96 -4.56 13.54
CA LEU A 120 3.07 -3.77 12.32
C LEU A 120 4.12 -4.37 11.36
N LYS A 121 3.82 -4.32 10.07
CA LYS A 121 4.70 -4.84 9.01
C LYS A 121 5.14 -3.72 8.09
N LYS A 122 6.40 -3.81 7.66
CA LYS A 122 6.95 -3.01 6.57
C LYS A 122 6.55 -3.61 5.24
N TYR A 123 6.41 -2.77 4.23
CA TYR A 123 6.11 -3.19 2.87
C TYR A 123 7.13 -2.63 1.89
N ASN A 124 7.26 -3.29 0.75
CA ASN A 124 8.13 -2.92 -0.35
C ASN A 124 7.40 -3.10 -1.68
N LEU A 125 7.91 -2.43 -2.72
CA LEU A 125 7.35 -2.46 -4.07
C LEU A 125 8.38 -3.11 -5.00
N HIS A 126 8.54 -4.42 -4.85
CA HIS A 126 9.57 -5.22 -5.51
C HIS A 126 9.59 -5.06 -7.04
N PHE A 127 8.43 -5.03 -7.69
CA PHE A 127 8.36 -4.85 -9.14
C PHE A 127 8.80 -3.44 -9.54
N ILE A 128 8.30 -2.41 -8.85
CA ILE A 128 8.68 -1.02 -9.09
C ILE A 128 10.19 -0.81 -8.85
N GLU A 129 10.74 -1.32 -7.74
CA GLU A 129 12.18 -1.26 -7.42
C GLU A 129 13.02 -1.93 -8.52
N GLY A 130 12.64 -3.16 -8.90
CA GLY A 130 13.31 -3.95 -9.94
C GLY A 130 13.17 -3.37 -11.35
N THR A 131 12.24 -2.43 -11.56
CA THR A 131 12.00 -1.78 -12.86
C THR A 131 12.31 -0.29 -12.89
N SER A 132 12.86 0.27 -11.81
CA SER A 132 13.25 1.69 -11.68
C SER A 132 14.03 2.24 -12.88
N GLY A 133 15.04 1.52 -13.39
CA GLY A 133 15.82 1.93 -14.57
C GLY A 133 14.99 2.01 -15.87
N LYS A 134 13.85 1.31 -15.93
CA LYS A 134 12.93 1.28 -17.07
C LYS A 134 11.81 2.31 -16.94
N MET A 135 11.58 2.88 -15.76
CA MET A 135 10.52 3.88 -15.52
C MET A 135 10.68 5.15 -16.37
N LYS A 136 11.90 5.45 -16.82
CA LYS A 136 12.19 6.59 -17.70
C LYS A 136 11.41 6.58 -19.03
N ILE A 137 10.88 5.43 -19.46
CA ILE A 137 10.07 5.33 -20.68
C ILE A 137 8.59 5.65 -20.43
N CYS A 138 8.15 5.70 -19.18
CA CYS A 138 6.79 6.01 -18.79
C CYS A 138 6.53 7.54 -18.83
N PRO A 139 5.27 7.98 -18.85
CA PRO A 139 4.93 9.40 -18.74
C PRO A 139 5.49 10.03 -17.47
N ILE A 140 5.85 11.30 -17.54
CA ILE A 140 6.36 12.03 -16.39
C ILE A 140 5.34 12.07 -15.24
N ASP A 141 4.05 12.21 -15.54
CA ASP A 141 3.00 12.23 -14.52
C ASP A 141 2.91 10.90 -13.77
N PHE A 142 3.05 9.77 -14.48
CA PHE A 142 3.09 8.44 -13.86
C PHE A 142 4.35 8.26 -13.01
N GLN A 143 5.50 8.75 -13.48
CA GLN A 143 6.74 8.71 -12.69
C GLN A 143 6.61 9.53 -11.41
N ARG A 144 6.08 10.75 -11.49
CA ARG A 144 5.84 11.61 -10.32
C ARG A 144 4.88 10.95 -9.33
N TYR A 145 3.79 10.39 -9.85
CA TYR A 145 2.82 9.65 -9.06
C TYR A 145 3.46 8.48 -8.29
N LEU A 146 4.23 7.63 -8.97
CA LEU A 146 4.96 6.55 -8.32
C LEU A 146 5.95 7.04 -7.26
N SER A 147 6.71 8.09 -7.56
CA SER A 147 7.65 8.67 -6.60
C SER A 147 6.94 9.19 -5.34
N GLN A 148 5.74 9.75 -5.48
CA GLN A 148 4.93 10.18 -4.35
C GLN A 148 4.50 8.99 -3.48
N VAL A 149 4.00 7.92 -4.09
CA VAL A 149 3.61 6.70 -3.35
C VAL A 149 4.81 6.10 -2.62
N ILE A 150 5.97 5.98 -3.29
CA ILE A 150 7.21 5.47 -2.68
C ILE A 150 7.60 6.33 -1.48
N GLY A 151 7.59 7.66 -1.61
CA GLY A 151 7.94 8.56 -0.51
C GLY A 151 7.02 8.38 0.70
N HIS A 152 5.71 8.23 0.49
CA HIS A 152 4.78 7.94 1.59
C HIS A 152 5.01 6.57 2.21
N LEU A 153 5.32 5.55 1.41
CA LEU A 153 5.62 4.21 1.91
C LEU A 153 6.93 4.18 2.72
N GLU A 154 7.94 4.96 2.34
CA GLU A 154 9.17 5.11 3.11
C GLU A 154 8.88 5.71 4.50
N ILE A 155 8.06 6.77 4.57
CA ILE A 155 7.63 7.38 5.84
C ILE A 155 6.85 6.36 6.68
N TYR A 156 5.92 5.62 6.07
CA TYR A 156 5.19 4.54 6.74
C TYR A 156 6.16 3.52 7.36
N ASN A 157 7.14 3.05 6.59
CA ASN A 157 8.12 2.07 7.06
C ASN A 157 9.03 2.62 8.19
N GLN A 158 9.31 3.93 8.19
CA GLN A 158 10.03 4.59 9.29
C GLN A 158 9.18 4.60 10.57
N GLN A 159 7.90 4.97 10.48
CA GLN A 159 6.97 4.95 11.62
C GLN A 159 6.79 3.53 12.18
N VAL A 160 6.65 2.52 11.31
CA VAL A 160 6.64 1.11 11.73
C VAL A 160 7.91 0.74 12.51
N SER A 161 9.07 1.23 12.08
CA SER A 161 10.33 1.00 12.80
C SER A 161 10.33 1.68 14.18
N SER A 162 9.81 2.91 14.25
CA SER A 162 9.68 3.66 15.50
C SER A 162 8.77 2.91 16.48
N ALA A 163 7.59 2.48 16.03
CA ALA A 163 6.65 1.68 16.82
C ALA A 163 7.28 0.37 17.32
N SER A 164 8.01 -0.36 16.46
CA SER A 164 8.76 -1.55 16.89
C SER A 164 9.77 -1.25 17.99
N ASN A 165 10.49 -0.13 17.91
CA ASN A 165 11.46 0.25 18.93
C ASN A 165 10.80 0.60 20.28
N TYR A 166 9.66 1.29 20.27
CA TYR A 166 8.91 1.56 21.51
C TYR A 166 8.33 0.28 22.10
N TYR A 167 7.80 -0.60 21.26
CA TYR A 167 7.32 -1.91 21.69
C TYR A 167 8.43 -2.77 22.33
N GLU A 168 9.64 -2.79 21.78
CA GLU A 168 10.74 -3.51 22.42
C GLU A 168 11.05 -2.99 23.84
N LYS A 169 10.91 -1.69 24.08
CA LYS A 169 11.12 -1.07 25.39
C LYS A 169 10.04 -1.43 26.42
N THR A 170 8.84 -1.84 26.00
CA THR A 170 7.79 -2.26 26.95
C THR A 170 8.13 -3.55 27.69
N PHE A 171 9.17 -4.28 27.25
CA PHE A 171 9.67 -5.49 27.91
C PHE A 171 10.84 -5.25 28.86
N ASP A 172 11.36 -4.03 28.92
CA ASP A 172 12.51 -3.70 29.77
C ASP A 172 12.05 -3.46 31.22
N SER A 173 12.28 -4.44 32.08
CA SER A 173 11.93 -4.40 33.50
C SER A 173 12.75 -3.40 34.33
N SER A 174 13.80 -2.80 33.76
CA SER A 174 14.59 -1.75 34.42
C SER A 174 13.93 -0.37 34.36
N ILE A 175 12.88 -0.22 33.55
CA ILE A 175 12.16 1.03 33.35
C ILE A 175 11.18 1.27 34.50
N ASN A 176 11.20 2.48 35.08
CA ASN A 176 10.26 2.86 36.13
C ASN A 176 8.83 3.05 35.58
N GLY A 177 7.82 3.05 36.46
CA GLY A 177 6.42 3.11 36.02
C GLY A 177 6.05 4.39 35.23
N GLU A 178 6.67 5.53 35.53
CA GLU A 178 6.45 6.78 34.80
C GLU A 178 6.97 6.69 33.36
N ASN A 179 8.18 6.18 33.18
CA ASN A 179 8.78 5.97 31.86
C ASN A 179 8.03 4.89 31.07
N SER A 180 7.52 3.84 31.73
CA SER A 180 6.69 2.82 31.09
C SER A 180 5.46 3.45 30.44
N LYS A 181 4.75 4.31 31.19
CA LYS A 181 3.59 5.03 30.68
C LYS A 181 3.95 5.94 29.50
N ILE A 182 5.05 6.66 29.58
CA ILE A 182 5.53 7.51 28.47
C ILE A 182 5.83 6.66 27.21
N ILE A 183 6.39 5.46 27.38
CA ILE A 183 6.65 4.54 26.26
C ILE A 183 5.34 4.05 25.64
N GLU A 184 4.36 3.69 26.46
CA GLU A 184 3.03 3.27 26.00
C GLU A 184 2.31 4.40 25.24
N ASP A 185 2.34 5.62 25.78
CA ASP A 185 1.74 6.79 25.14
C ASP A 185 2.40 7.06 23.77
N ASN A 186 3.74 7.02 23.70
CA ASN A 186 4.48 7.16 22.44
C ASN A 186 4.17 6.02 21.46
N LEU A 187 4.06 4.78 21.92
CA LEU A 187 3.73 3.64 21.07
C LEU A 187 2.33 3.80 20.45
N ASN A 188 1.37 4.25 21.25
CA ASN A 188 0.01 4.53 20.77
C ASN A 188 -0.02 5.68 19.76
N GLU A 189 0.77 6.73 19.98
CA GLU A 189 0.94 7.81 19.00
C GLU A 189 1.53 7.30 17.69
N GLU A 190 2.57 6.45 17.75
CA GLU A 190 3.16 5.85 16.55
C GLU A 190 2.17 4.95 15.80
N TYR A 191 1.32 4.21 16.50
CA TYR A 191 0.24 3.47 15.85
C TYR A 191 -0.72 4.38 15.08
N ARG A 192 -1.14 5.51 15.67
CA ARG A 192 -1.99 6.51 14.99
C ARG A 192 -1.29 7.11 13.77
N ASN A 193 -0.01 7.45 13.90
CA ASN A 193 0.81 7.96 12.81
C ASN A 193 0.91 6.96 11.63
N VAL A 194 1.07 5.67 11.94
CA VAL A 194 1.08 4.59 10.94
C VAL A 194 -0.28 4.44 10.27
N GLN A 195 -1.37 4.52 11.03
CA GLN A 195 -2.74 4.45 10.51
C GLN A 195 -3.06 5.60 9.57
N GLU A 196 -2.78 6.84 9.99
CA GLU A 196 -2.96 8.02 9.13
C GLU A 196 -2.16 7.89 7.83
N ARG A 197 -0.90 7.44 7.94
CA ARG A 197 -0.07 7.26 6.75
C ARG A 197 -0.60 6.16 5.83
N ALA A 198 -1.10 5.05 6.38
CA ALA A 198 -1.73 3.98 5.60
C ALA A 198 -2.95 4.49 4.83
N GLU A 199 -3.82 5.28 5.47
CA GLU A 199 -4.97 5.90 4.81
C GLU A 199 -4.54 6.86 3.70
N ILE A 200 -3.51 7.69 3.93
CA ILE A 200 -2.95 8.56 2.89
C ILE A 200 -2.47 7.75 1.70
N ILE A 201 -1.71 6.67 1.91
CA ILE A 201 -1.21 5.82 0.82
C ILE A 201 -2.37 5.17 0.06
N ALA A 202 -3.37 4.65 0.77
CA ALA A 202 -4.52 4.01 0.13
C ALA A 202 -5.40 5.02 -0.64
N ASN A 203 -5.49 6.28 -0.20
CA ASN A 203 -6.25 7.33 -0.86
C ASN A 203 -5.59 7.91 -2.11
N ILE A 204 -4.26 7.91 -2.17
CA ILE A 204 -3.56 8.37 -3.37
C ILE A 204 -3.56 7.30 -4.47
N ILE A 205 -3.75 6.03 -4.11
CA ILE A 205 -3.83 4.91 -5.07
C ILE A 205 -5.23 4.79 -5.65
#